data_AF-A0A9E2RZH3-F1
#
_entry.id   AF-A0A9E2RZH3-F1
#
_cell.length_a   1.000
_cell.length_b   1.000
_cell.length_c   1.000
_cell.angle_alpha   90.00
_cell.angle_beta   90.00
_cell.angle_gamma   90.00
#
_symmetry.space_group_name_H-M   'P 1'
#
loop_
_entity.id
_entity.type
_entity.pdbx_description
1 polymer ?
#
loop_
_entity_poly.entity_id
_entity_poly.type
_entity_poly.pdbx_seq_one_letter_code
_entity_poly.pdbx_strand_id
1 'polypeptide(L)'
;MPRRIIPPILASLGLAATSLVGPILASSGASASGPLLQVASVGMFHGVLVDSTHHSLYLLTSEKGSHVRCSGACLVHWPPVLVKNSVTSVAVSSGVKGMVGFVHRTPTEKQVTFNGFPLY
;
A
#
# COMPACT_ATOMS: atom_id res chain seq x y z
N MET A 1 35.49 -23.32 -36.95
CA MET A 1 34.98 -23.17 -38.34
C MET A 1 33.66 -23.95 -38.40
N PRO A 2 32.54 -23.38 -38.87
CA PRO A 2 32.40 -22.84 -40.22
C PRO A 2 31.89 -21.38 -40.31
N ARG A 3 31.91 -20.91 -41.57
CA ARG A 3 31.83 -19.55 -42.13
C ARG A 3 30.71 -18.64 -41.62
N ARG A 4 31.10 -17.39 -41.34
CA ARG A 4 30.26 -16.19 -41.38
C ARG A 4 29.83 -15.91 -42.82
N ILE A 5 28.57 -15.53 -43.03
CA ILE A 5 28.11 -14.85 -44.25
C ILE A 5 27.31 -13.61 -43.80
N ILE A 6 27.81 -12.46 -44.23
CA ILE A 6 27.32 -11.11 -43.94
C ILE A 6 26.57 -10.64 -45.20
N PRO A 7 25.30 -10.21 -45.12
CA PRO A 7 24.65 -9.52 -46.22
C PRO A 7 25.00 -8.02 -46.24
N PRO A 8 24.96 -7.37 -47.42
CA PRO A 8 25.48 -6.04 -47.65
C PRO A 8 24.56 -4.92 -47.14
N ILE A 9 25.21 -3.87 -46.67
CA ILE A 9 24.66 -2.59 -46.23
C ILE A 9 24.15 -1.84 -47.46
N LEU A 10 22.84 -1.59 -47.54
CA LEU A 10 22.29 -0.54 -48.39
C LEU A 10 22.16 0.74 -47.58
N ALA A 11 23.03 1.69 -47.91
CA ALA A 11 22.93 3.08 -47.46
C ALA A 11 21.85 3.79 -48.27
N SER A 12 20.86 4.36 -47.59
CA SER A 12 19.94 5.34 -48.16
C SER A 12 19.95 6.60 -47.30
N LEU A 13 20.47 7.65 -47.93
CA LEU A 13 20.51 9.03 -47.47
C LEU A 13 19.08 9.60 -47.57
N GLY A 14 18.50 10.00 -46.44
CA GLY A 14 17.17 10.61 -46.38
C GLY A 14 17.11 11.63 -45.26
N LEU A 15 17.28 12.90 -45.63
CA LEU A 15 17.14 14.06 -44.74
C LEU A 15 15.64 14.35 -44.56
N ALA A 16 15.10 14.09 -43.37
CA ALA A 16 13.78 14.60 -42.97
C ALA A 16 13.81 14.95 -41.49
N ALA A 17 14.01 16.24 -41.20
CA ALA A 17 13.79 16.81 -39.89
C ALA A 17 12.29 16.96 -39.66
N THR A 18 11.72 16.10 -38.81
CA THR A 18 10.38 16.28 -38.26
C THR A 18 10.49 16.19 -36.74
N SER A 19 10.43 17.34 -36.08
CA SER A 19 10.22 17.43 -34.64
C SER A 19 8.94 16.69 -34.27
N LEU A 20 9.04 15.53 -33.64
CA LEU A 20 7.96 14.96 -32.86
C LEU A 20 8.31 15.11 -31.39
N VAL A 21 7.56 16.02 -30.76
CA VAL A 21 7.44 16.16 -29.31
C VAL A 21 7.20 14.77 -28.73
N GLY A 22 8.19 14.24 -28.00
CA GLY A 22 8.06 12.96 -27.33
C GLY A 22 6.94 13.02 -26.30
N PRO A 23 6.12 11.96 -26.14
CA PRO A 23 5.07 11.95 -25.15
C PRO A 23 5.71 12.07 -23.76
N ILE A 24 5.36 13.15 -23.05
CA ILE A 24 5.60 13.26 -21.62
C ILE A 24 4.87 12.06 -21.00
N LEU A 25 5.63 11.12 -20.45
CA LEU A 25 5.08 10.08 -19.59
C LEU A 25 4.48 10.80 -18.38
N ALA A 26 3.19 11.09 -18.46
CA ALA A 26 2.42 11.54 -17.32
C ALA A 26 2.46 10.40 -16.30
N SER A 27 3.29 10.57 -15.26
CA SER A 27 3.24 9.75 -14.06
C SER A 27 1.80 9.68 -13.62
N SER A 28 1.19 8.50 -13.73
CA SER A 28 -0.13 8.24 -13.19
C SER A 28 -0.06 8.58 -11.70
N GLY A 29 -0.60 9.74 -11.34
CA GLY A 29 -0.75 10.14 -9.95
C GLY A 29 -1.46 8.98 -9.26
N ALA A 30 -0.83 8.45 -8.21
CA ALA A 30 -1.43 7.44 -7.36
C ALA A 30 -2.89 7.86 -7.11
N SER A 31 -3.84 7.05 -7.59
CA SER A 31 -5.23 7.24 -7.26
C SER A 31 -5.28 7.46 -5.77
N ALA A 32 -5.76 8.63 -5.33
CA ALA A 32 -5.83 8.97 -3.94
C ALA A 32 -6.76 7.96 -3.27
N SER A 33 -6.17 6.84 -2.84
CA SER A 33 -6.79 5.91 -1.93
C SER A 33 -7.15 6.76 -0.74
N GLY A 34 -8.41 6.71 -0.32
CA GLY A 34 -8.90 7.52 0.80
C GLY A 34 -8.05 7.32 2.06
N PRO A 35 -8.37 8.01 3.16
CA PRO A 35 -7.65 7.84 4.42
C PRO A 35 -7.49 6.35 4.77
N LEU A 36 -6.33 5.98 5.31
CA LEU A 36 -6.04 4.59 5.66
C LEU A 36 -7.05 4.06 6.67
N LEU A 37 -7.41 4.89 7.66
CA LEU A 37 -8.45 4.58 8.62
C LEU A 37 -9.63 5.51 8.42
N GLN A 38 -10.81 4.91 8.28
CA GLN A 38 -12.06 5.62 8.10
C GLN A 38 -13.10 5.05 9.05
N VAL A 39 -14.24 5.73 9.13
CA VAL A 39 -15.41 5.25 9.86
C VAL A 39 -16.55 5.05 8.87
N ALA A 40 -17.20 3.89 8.97
CA ALA A 40 -18.37 3.55 8.19
C ALA A 40 -19.52 3.05 9.09
N SER A 41 -20.70 2.90 8.48
CA SER A 41 -21.80 2.15 9.06
C SER A 41 -21.91 0.80 8.36
N VAL A 42 -22.01 -0.29 9.12
CA VAL A 42 -22.14 -1.66 8.62
C VAL A 42 -23.41 -2.25 9.22
N GLY A 43 -24.48 -2.33 8.42
CA GLY A 43 -25.81 -2.70 8.91
C GLY A 43 -26.29 -1.73 10.00
N MET A 44 -26.58 -2.27 11.18
CA MET A 44 -27.00 -1.48 12.36
C MET A 44 -25.83 -0.94 13.19
N PHE A 45 -24.59 -1.28 12.85
CA PHE A 45 -23.40 -0.82 13.59
C PHE A 45 -22.89 0.48 12.97
N HIS A 46 -22.89 1.54 13.76
CA HIS A 46 -22.28 2.83 13.40
C HIS A 46 -20.91 2.96 14.05
N GLY A 47 -20.00 3.71 13.43
CA GLY A 47 -18.69 3.93 14.03
C GLY A 47 -17.66 2.83 13.75
N VAL A 48 -17.91 1.95 12.77
CA VAL A 48 -17.02 0.84 12.45
C VAL A 48 -15.76 1.37 11.75
N LEU A 49 -14.59 0.99 12.26
CA LEU A 49 -13.31 1.27 11.61
C LEU A 49 -13.19 0.45 10.32
N VAL A 50 -12.88 1.14 9.23
CA VAL A 50 -12.63 0.50 7.93
C VAL A 50 -11.34 1.01 7.30
N ASP A 51 -10.75 0.20 6.42
CA ASP A 51 -9.56 0.58 5.66
C ASP A 51 -9.88 1.50 4.46
N SER A 52 -8.86 1.84 3.68
CA SER A 52 -9.00 2.65 2.46
C SER A 52 -9.82 1.99 1.34
N THR A 53 -10.06 0.68 1.45
CA THR A 53 -10.87 -0.14 0.54
C THR A 53 -12.25 -0.47 1.11
N HIS A 54 -12.63 0.12 2.24
CA HIS A 54 -13.89 -0.08 2.96
C HIS A 54 -14.07 -1.48 3.56
N HIS A 55 -12.99 -2.24 3.78
CA HIS A 55 -13.08 -3.46 4.60
C HIS A 55 -13.09 -3.12 6.08
N SER A 56 -13.91 -3.84 6.85
CA SER A 56 -13.96 -3.71 8.31
C SER A 56 -12.64 -4.17 8.93
N LEU A 57 -12.13 -3.37 9.86
CA LEU A 57 -10.94 -3.68 10.62
C LEU A 57 -11.32 -4.29 11.98
N TYR A 58 -10.53 -5.25 12.42
CA TYR A 58 -10.75 -6.04 13.60
C TYR A 58 -9.60 -5.91 14.59
N LEU A 59 -9.91 -6.24 15.84
CA LEU A 59 -8.96 -6.30 16.93
C LEU A 59 -8.88 -7.74 17.45
N LEU A 60 -7.68 -8.27 17.58
CA LEU A 60 -7.47 -9.49 18.35
C LEU A 60 -7.33 -9.11 19.83
N THR A 61 -8.40 -9.26 20.60
CA THR A 61 -8.50 -8.73 21.98
C THR A 61 -7.49 -9.32 22.98
N SER A 62 -6.85 -10.43 22.64
CA SER A 62 -5.73 -11.00 23.39
C SER A 62 -4.40 -10.25 23.17
N GLU A 63 -4.34 -9.28 22.26
CA GLU A 63 -3.16 -8.46 21.95
C GLU A 63 -3.35 -7.01 22.43
N LYS A 64 -2.27 -6.38 22.88
CA LYS A 64 -2.25 -4.94 23.21
C LYS A 64 -0.82 -4.43 23.31
N GLY A 65 -0.60 -3.18 22.90
CA GLY A 65 0.71 -2.55 22.90
C GLY A 65 1.69 -3.31 22.00
N SER A 66 2.85 -3.65 22.54
CA SER A 66 3.86 -4.48 21.85
C SER A 66 3.61 -5.99 21.96
N HIS A 67 2.58 -6.42 22.69
CA HIS A 67 2.25 -7.85 22.83
C HIS A 67 1.42 -8.34 21.65
N VAL A 68 2.13 -8.70 20.59
CA VAL A 68 1.60 -9.40 19.42
C VAL A 68 1.76 -10.90 19.61
N ARG A 69 0.67 -11.65 19.43
CA ARG A 69 0.60 -13.12 19.52
C ARG A 69 0.48 -13.77 18.16
N CYS A 70 -0.26 -13.15 17.25
CA CYS A 70 -0.52 -13.70 15.94
C CYS A 70 0.77 -13.67 15.09
N SER A 71 1.33 -14.85 14.83
CA SER A 71 2.37 -15.05 13.83
C SER A 71 2.12 -16.35 13.06
N GLY A 72 2.80 -16.53 11.92
CA GLY A 72 2.66 -17.73 11.10
C GLY A 72 1.24 -17.92 10.58
N ALA A 73 0.66 -19.11 10.81
CA ALA A 73 -0.63 -19.52 10.23
C ALA A 73 -1.83 -18.64 10.61
N CYS A 74 -1.79 -17.92 11.74
CA CYS A 74 -2.89 -17.03 12.12
C CYS A 74 -3.05 -15.85 11.15
N LEU A 75 -1.97 -15.44 10.44
CA LEU A 75 -1.97 -14.28 9.54
C LEU A 75 -2.87 -14.49 8.33
N VAL A 76 -3.26 -15.73 8.05
CA VAL A 76 -4.24 -16.08 7.01
C VAL A 76 -5.65 -15.59 7.41
N HIS A 77 -5.97 -15.65 8.70
CA HIS A 77 -7.28 -15.28 9.24
C HIS A 77 -7.30 -13.87 9.82
N TRP A 78 -6.14 -13.41 10.28
CA TRP A 78 -5.92 -12.09 10.85
C TRP A 78 -4.78 -11.41 10.06
N PRO A 79 -5.03 -10.95 8.82
CA PRO A 79 -4.04 -10.18 8.07
C PRO A 79 -3.81 -8.84 8.75
N PRO A 80 -2.58 -8.44 9.07
CA PRO A 80 -2.32 -7.18 9.77
C PRO A 80 -2.40 -5.97 8.83
N VAL A 81 -2.88 -4.83 9.33
CA VAL A 81 -2.77 -3.54 8.64
C VAL A 81 -1.33 -3.03 8.74
N LEU A 82 -0.54 -3.24 7.70
CA LEU A 82 0.88 -2.91 7.67
C LEU A 82 1.18 -1.59 6.95
N VAL A 83 2.21 -0.90 7.43
CA VAL A 83 2.85 0.23 6.76
C VAL A 83 4.37 0.10 6.85
N LYS A 84 5.09 0.79 5.96
CA LYS A 84 6.56 0.85 6.02
C LYS A 84 7.03 1.48 7.33
N ASN A 85 8.18 1.05 7.84
CA ASN A 85 8.75 1.60 9.09
C ASN A 85 9.01 3.13 9.03
N SER A 86 9.27 3.67 7.84
CA SER A 86 9.47 5.11 7.62
C SER A 86 8.22 5.97 7.78
N VAL A 87 7.03 5.38 7.79
CA VAL A 87 5.75 6.11 7.92
C VAL A 87 5.60 6.62 9.34
N THR A 88 5.55 7.94 9.57
CA THR A 88 5.41 8.50 10.93
C THR A 88 3.96 8.74 11.34
N SER A 89 3.05 8.87 10.37
CA SER A 89 1.61 9.02 10.58
C SER A 89 0.85 8.45 9.37
N VAL A 90 -0.43 8.14 9.58
CA VAL A 90 -1.33 7.68 8.51
C VAL A 90 -2.50 8.64 8.38
N ALA A 91 -3.02 8.77 7.16
CA ALA A 91 -4.22 9.57 6.94
C ALA A 91 -5.42 8.91 7.64
N VAL A 92 -6.19 9.70 8.38
CA VAL A 92 -7.41 9.26 9.08
C VAL A 92 -8.57 10.19 8.72
N SER A 93 -9.78 9.65 8.58
CA SER A 93 -10.96 10.48 8.37
C SER A 93 -11.39 11.20 9.66
N SER A 94 -12.10 12.31 9.54
CA SER A 94 -12.55 13.15 10.68
C SER A 94 -13.44 12.42 11.69
N GLY A 95 -14.08 11.33 11.26
CA GLY A 95 -14.93 10.47 12.09
C GLY A 95 -14.14 9.53 13.02
N VAL A 96 -12.87 9.25 12.73
CA VAL A 96 -12.04 8.38 13.56
C VAL A 96 -11.72 9.08 14.89
N LYS A 97 -12.27 8.57 16.00
CA LYS A 97 -12.04 9.09 17.35
C LYS A 97 -11.20 8.10 18.17
N GLY A 98 -9.91 8.36 18.27
CA GLY A 98 -9.00 7.54 19.06
C GLY A 98 -7.53 7.83 18.75
N MET A 99 -6.64 7.13 19.44
CA MET A 99 -5.20 7.24 19.23
C MET A 99 -4.76 6.23 18.18
N VAL A 100 -4.16 6.74 17.10
CA VAL A 100 -3.48 5.89 16.12
C VAL A 100 -2.01 5.81 16.48
N GLY A 101 -1.49 4.59 16.51
CA GLY A 101 -0.09 4.32 16.77
C GLY A 101 0.43 3.23 15.85
N PHE A 102 1.59 2.69 16.23
CA PHE A 102 2.21 1.59 15.50
C PHE A 102 2.88 0.61 16.46
N VAL A 103 2.96 -0.65 16.04
CA VAL A 103 3.76 -1.70 16.70
C VAL A 103 4.69 -2.32 15.66
N HIS A 104 5.95 -2.54 16.05
CA HIS A 104 6.92 -3.18 15.16
C HIS A 104 6.46 -4.60 14.79
N ARG A 105 6.55 -4.96 13.50
CA ARG A 105 6.11 -6.28 13.03
C ARG A 105 7.20 -7.03 12.30
N THR A 106 7.94 -6.33 11.43
CA THR A 106 9.10 -6.87 10.70
C THR A 106 10.20 -5.80 10.60
N PRO A 107 11.42 -6.16 10.18
CA PRO A 107 12.50 -5.18 9.98
C PRO A 107 12.14 -4.02 9.04
N THR A 108 11.19 -4.22 8.12
CA THR A 108 10.78 -3.24 7.12
C THR A 108 9.40 -2.62 7.39
N GLU A 109 8.57 -3.28 8.21
CA GLU A 109 7.17 -2.92 8.39
C GLU A 109 6.76 -2.87 9.87
N LYS A 110 5.77 -2.02 10.11
CA LYS A 110 5.07 -1.92 11.37
C LYS A 110 3.58 -2.01 11.11
N GLN A 111 2.87 -2.51 12.10
CA GLN A 111 1.42 -2.61 12.06
C GLN A 111 0.80 -1.38 12.70
N VAL A 112 -0.28 -0.90 12.10
CA VAL A 112 -1.07 0.21 12.65
C VAL A 112 -1.81 -0.27 13.89
N THR A 113 -1.86 0.58 14.91
CA THR A 113 -2.64 0.33 16.13
C THR A 113 -3.71 1.38 16.32
N PHE A 114 -4.83 1.00 16.94
CA PHE A 114 -5.89 1.90 17.35
C PHE A 114 -6.17 1.73 18.84
N ASN A 115 -6.08 2.82 19.61
CA ASN A 115 -6.16 2.81 21.07
C ASN A 115 -5.23 1.76 21.72
N GLY A 116 -4.07 1.55 21.11
CA GLY A 116 -3.07 0.59 21.56
C GLY A 116 -3.31 -0.87 21.14
N PHE A 117 -4.36 -1.18 20.38
CA PHE A 117 -4.61 -2.52 19.86
C PHE A 117 -4.13 -2.64 18.40
N PRO A 118 -3.39 -3.70 18.02
CA PRO A 118 -3.01 -3.93 16.62
C PRO A 118 -4.24 -4.14 15.74
N LEU A 119 -4.29 -3.45 14.60
CA LEU A 119 -5.37 -3.53 13.62
C LEU A 119 -5.13 -4.66 12.63
N TYR A 120 -6.15 -5.48 12.42
CA TYR A 120 -6.20 -6.54 11.42
C TYR A 120 -7.29 -6.22 10.40
#